data_AF-A0A8S2PTM9-F1
#
_entry.id   AF-A0A8S2PTM9-F1
#
_cell.length_a   1.000
_cell.length_b   1.000
_cell.length_c   1.000
_cell.angle_alpha   90.00
_cell.angle_beta   90.00
_cell.angle_gamma   90.00
#
_symmetry.space_group_name_H-M   'P 1'
#
loop_
_entity.id
_entity.type
_entity.pdbx_description
1 polymer ?
#
loop_
_entity_poly.entity_id
_entity_poly.type
_entity_poly.pdbx_seq_one_letter_code
_entity_poly.pdbx_strand_id
1 'polypeptide(L)'
;MTEIKFKITAISYSTSELKQIQPNVDNCLMYLKKLQEHFKSFDSLKLERQLLNRCIYKNWNARHMELGIQTGKRTVKLLERLFQLYSLYVNIEQILSIYKPTDIHIVLPTRDTLNKYMKILYRSKKMMIKIGIISKKCVGHLRLECSRTNFIHYNIVIMALCSRIHYIMLALIQAIEQFLINMKKIVKTFKKKVNKKN
;
A
#
# COMPACT_ATOMS: atom_id res chain seq x y z
N MET A 1 -6.89 -6.43 -18.27
CA MET A 1 -6.22 -5.44 -17.41
C MET A 1 -4.75 -5.81 -17.32
N THR A 2 -3.85 -4.89 -17.63
CA THR A 2 -2.40 -5.13 -17.62
C THR A 2 -1.84 -4.99 -16.20
N GLU A 3 -1.34 -6.08 -15.63
CA GLU A 3 -0.47 -6.02 -14.46
C GLU A 3 0.73 -5.11 -14.79
N ILE A 4 0.98 -4.11 -13.95
CA ILE A 4 2.21 -3.33 -14.05
C ILE A 4 3.35 -4.25 -13.60
N LYS A 5 3.97 -4.98 -14.54
CA LYS A 5 5.15 -5.80 -14.25
C LYS A 5 6.31 -4.88 -13.87
N PHE A 6 6.59 -4.80 -12.58
CA PHE A 6 7.77 -4.12 -12.05
C PHE A 6 8.98 -5.04 -12.26
N LYS A 7 9.73 -4.80 -13.35
CA LYS A 7 10.98 -5.52 -13.59
C LYS A 7 12.05 -5.04 -12.60
N ILE A 8 12.50 -5.94 -11.73
CA ILE A 8 13.63 -5.65 -10.85
C ILE A 8 14.92 -5.76 -11.65
N THR A 9 15.78 -4.75 -11.51
CA THR A 9 17.17 -4.83 -11.95
C THR A 9 18.07 -4.96 -10.73
N ALA A 10 19.09 -5.81 -10.85
CA ALA A 10 20.08 -6.06 -9.82
C ALA A 10 21.49 -6.00 -10.40
N ILE A 11 22.48 -5.70 -9.57
CA ILE A 11 23.90 -5.57 -9.92
C ILE A 11 24.73 -6.33 -8.88
N SER A 12 25.86 -6.89 -9.33
CA SER A 12 26.83 -7.54 -8.46
C SER A 12 27.69 -6.54 -7.68
N TYR A 13 27.97 -6.90 -6.43
CA TYR A 13 28.90 -6.22 -5.54
C TYR A 13 30.06 -7.16 -5.23
N SER A 14 31.27 -6.60 -5.20
CA SER A 14 32.42 -7.29 -4.62
C SER A 14 32.28 -7.36 -3.10
N THR A 15 33.05 -8.25 -2.48
CA THR A 15 33.12 -8.34 -1.02
C THR A 15 33.64 -7.05 -0.38
N SER A 16 34.59 -6.36 -1.02
CA SER A 16 35.12 -5.08 -0.53
C SER A 16 34.08 -3.95 -0.58
N GLU A 17 33.31 -3.84 -1.65
CA GLU A 17 32.22 -2.88 -1.77
C GLU A 17 31.12 -3.15 -0.75
N LEU A 18 30.79 -4.43 -0.54
CA LEU A 18 29.77 -4.84 0.40
C LEU A 18 30.15 -4.45 1.84
N LYS A 19 31.39 -4.68 2.28
CA LYS A 19 31.87 -4.30 3.62
C LYS A 19 31.59 -2.82 3.94
N GLN A 20 31.68 -1.94 2.94
CA GLN A 20 31.42 -0.51 3.12
C GLN A 20 29.93 -0.16 3.27
N ILE A 21 29.04 -0.96 2.68
CA ILE A 21 27.59 -0.68 2.68
C ILE A 21 26.76 -1.66 3.51
N GLN A 22 27.39 -2.67 4.12
CA GLN A 22 26.72 -3.76 4.84
C GLN A 22 25.70 -3.27 5.87
N PRO A 23 25.99 -2.27 6.73
CA PRO A 23 24.99 -1.76 7.67
C PRO A 23 23.75 -1.17 6.98
N ASN A 24 23.93 -0.59 5.79
CA ASN A 24 22.82 -0.04 5.02
C ASN A 24 21.99 -1.13 4.32
N VAL A 25 22.64 -2.20 3.88
CA VAL A 25 21.99 -3.40 3.33
C VAL A 25 21.14 -4.07 4.40
N ASP A 26 21.68 -4.28 5.60
CA ASP A 26 20.98 -4.92 6.71
C ASP A 26 19.79 -4.07 7.19
N ASN A 27 19.98 -2.76 7.31
CA ASN A 27 18.90 -1.83 7.61
C ASN A 27 17.81 -1.85 6.53
N CYS A 28 18.19 -1.89 5.24
CA CYS A 28 17.23 -2.00 4.14
C CYS A 28 16.38 -3.27 4.27
N LEU A 29 17.03 -4.41 4.50
CA LEU A 29 16.36 -5.70 4.69
C LEU A 29 15.40 -5.67 5.87
N MET A 30 15.84 -5.13 7.00
CA MET A 30 15.01 -4.97 8.19
C MET A 30 13.76 -4.12 7.89
N TYR A 31 13.91 -2.97 7.23
CA TYR A 31 12.79 -2.10 6.90
C TYR A 31 11.82 -2.73 5.91
N LEU A 32 12.33 -3.48 4.91
CA LEU A 32 11.49 -4.20 3.96
C LEU A 32 10.68 -5.30 4.65
N LYS A 33 11.27 -6.07 5.57
CA LYS A 33 10.57 -7.10 6.35
C LYS A 33 9.48 -6.49 7.24
N LYS A 34 9.79 -5.43 7.99
CA LYS A 34 8.80 -4.71 8.81
C LYS A 34 7.63 -4.19 7.96
N LEU A 35 7.92 -3.61 6.80
CA LEU A 35 6.89 -3.14 5.89
C LEU A 35 6.02 -4.30 5.36
N GLN A 36 6.63 -5.45 5.04
CA GLN A 36 5.91 -6.66 4.61
C GLN A 36 4.92 -7.15 5.67
N GLU A 37 5.28 -7.09 6.96
CA GLU A 37 4.41 -7.46 8.08
C GLU A 37 3.19 -6.54 8.18
N HIS A 38 3.37 -5.22 8.09
CA HIS A 38 2.26 -4.27 8.07
C HIS A 38 1.31 -4.51 6.90
N PHE A 39 1.83 -5.04 5.80
CA PHE A 39 1.05 -5.40 4.63
C PHE A 39 0.31 -6.74 4.76
N LYS A 40 0.60 -7.60 5.74
CA LYS A 40 -0.27 -8.76 6.03
C LYS A 40 -1.69 -8.32 6.43
N SER A 41 -1.82 -7.15 7.06
CA SER A 41 -3.10 -6.52 7.41
C SER A 41 -3.97 -6.11 6.19
N PHE A 42 -3.44 -6.23 4.98
CA PHE A 42 -4.14 -5.86 3.74
C PHE A 42 -5.20 -6.89 3.33
N ASP A 43 -5.07 -8.14 3.76
CA ASP A 43 -6.12 -9.15 3.53
C ASP A 43 -7.37 -8.82 4.33
N SER A 44 -7.22 -8.32 5.57
CA SER A 44 -8.32 -7.75 6.34
C SER A 44 -8.99 -6.61 5.58
N LEU A 45 -8.22 -5.72 4.94
CA LEU A 45 -8.77 -4.62 4.14
C LEU A 45 -9.55 -5.11 2.90
N LYS A 46 -9.12 -6.21 2.26
CA LYS A 46 -9.87 -6.82 1.13
C LYS A 46 -11.23 -7.31 1.59
N LEU A 47 -11.31 -7.94 2.76
CA LEU A 47 -12.55 -8.41 3.35
C LEU A 47 -13.48 -7.23 3.69
N GLU A 48 -12.96 -6.19 4.35
CA GLU A 48 -13.73 -4.96 4.65
C GLU A 48 -14.31 -4.33 3.38
N ARG A 49 -13.53 -4.28 2.28
CA ARG A 49 -14.01 -3.79 0.98
C ARG A 49 -15.15 -4.66 0.43
N GLN A 50 -15.02 -5.98 0.48
CA GLN A 50 -16.05 -6.90 -0.01
C GLN A 50 -17.37 -6.72 0.75
N LEU A 51 -17.30 -6.66 2.08
CA LEU A 51 -18.47 -6.44 2.94
C LEU A 51 -19.10 -5.06 2.67
N LEU A 52 -18.29 -4.01 2.60
CA LEU A 52 -18.76 -2.66 2.31
C LEU A 52 -19.46 -2.59 0.95
N ASN A 53 -18.88 -3.20 -0.09
CA ASN A 53 -19.48 -3.26 -1.41
C ASN A 53 -20.84 -3.98 -1.39
N ARG A 54 -20.95 -5.11 -0.69
CA ARG A 54 -22.22 -5.84 -0.53
C ARG A 54 -23.28 -4.97 0.15
N CYS A 55 -22.93 -4.28 1.24
CA CYS A 55 -23.84 -3.39 1.96
C CYS A 55 -24.33 -2.24 1.07
N ILE A 56 -23.42 -1.57 0.35
CA ILE A 56 -23.77 -0.47 -0.55
C ILE A 56 -24.64 -0.96 -1.70
N TYR A 57 -24.28 -2.09 -2.34
CA TYR A 57 -25.02 -2.63 -3.47
C TYR A 57 -26.46 -2.97 -3.09
N LYS A 58 -26.66 -3.68 -1.96
CA LYS A 58 -28.00 -4.02 -1.44
C LYS A 58 -28.85 -2.78 -1.15
N ASN A 59 -28.23 -1.67 -0.76
CA ASN A 59 -28.92 -0.42 -0.45
C ASN A 59 -28.98 0.56 -1.62
N TRP A 60 -28.36 0.24 -2.76
CA TRP A 60 -28.14 1.23 -3.82
C TRP A 60 -29.45 1.72 -4.43
N ASN A 61 -30.32 0.81 -4.85
CA ASN A 61 -31.56 1.19 -5.53
C ASN A 61 -32.43 2.12 -4.66
N ALA A 62 -32.58 1.78 -3.38
CA ALA A 62 -33.39 2.56 -2.45
C ALA A 62 -32.74 3.89 -1.99
N ARG A 63 -31.41 3.97 -1.99
CA ARG A 63 -30.69 5.03 -1.24
C ARG A 63 -29.53 5.69 -1.98
N HIS A 64 -29.41 5.52 -3.30
CA HIS A 64 -28.30 6.07 -4.09
C HIS A 64 -28.18 7.60 -4.05
N MET A 65 -29.24 8.32 -3.69
CA MET A 65 -29.23 9.78 -3.52
C MET A 65 -28.65 10.23 -2.18
N GLU A 66 -28.52 9.33 -1.20
CA GLU A 66 -27.98 9.66 0.11
C GLU A 66 -26.46 9.81 0.07
N LEU A 67 -25.95 10.84 0.74
CA LEU A 67 -24.52 11.19 0.72
C LEU A 67 -23.69 10.09 1.37
N GLY A 68 -24.20 9.44 2.42
CA GLY A 68 -23.56 8.29 3.06
C GLY A 68 -23.34 7.13 2.09
N ILE A 69 -24.36 6.78 1.30
CA ILE A 69 -24.29 5.69 0.30
C ILE A 69 -23.37 6.06 -0.86
N GLN A 70 -23.44 7.31 -1.36
CA GLN A 70 -22.56 7.78 -2.43
C GLN A 70 -21.09 7.79 -2.00
N THR A 71 -20.79 8.29 -0.81
CA THR A 71 -19.43 8.32 -0.27
C THR A 71 -18.92 6.92 0.03
N GLY A 72 -19.76 6.02 0.54
CA GLY A 72 -19.46 4.60 0.64
C GLY A 72 -19.04 3.99 -0.70
N LYS A 73 -19.83 4.22 -1.76
CA LYS A 73 -19.51 3.71 -3.12
C LYS A 73 -18.18 4.27 -3.63
N ARG A 74 -17.89 5.55 -3.37
CA ARG A 74 -16.59 6.16 -3.72
C ARG A 74 -15.44 5.49 -2.96
N THR A 75 -15.62 5.16 -1.68
CA THR A 75 -14.63 4.41 -0.88
C THR A 75 -14.34 3.05 -1.51
N VAL A 76 -15.37 2.28 -1.89
CA VAL A 76 -15.20 0.97 -2.56
C VAL A 76 -14.40 1.11 -3.86
N LYS A 77 -14.77 2.05 -4.74
CA LYS A 77 -14.04 2.26 -6.00
C LYS A 77 -12.58 2.64 -5.80
N LEU A 78 -12.27 3.44 -4.78
CA LEU A 78 -10.90 3.81 -4.47
C LEU A 78 -10.10 2.64 -3.89
N LEU A 79 -10.73 1.81 -3.05
CA LEU A 79 -10.12 0.58 -2.56
C LEU A 79 -9.83 -0.41 -3.70
N GLU A 80 -10.73 -0.56 -4.67
CA GLU A 80 -10.48 -1.40 -5.85
C GLU A 80 -9.26 -0.93 -6.65
N ARG A 81 -9.15 0.38 -6.88
CA ARG A 81 -7.95 0.97 -7.50
C ARG A 81 -6.70 0.74 -6.65
N LEU A 82 -6.83 0.76 -5.32
CA LEU A 82 -5.71 0.49 -4.41
C LEU A 82 -5.23 -0.95 -4.56
N PHE A 83 -6.15 -1.91 -4.61
CA PHE A 83 -5.82 -3.32 -4.79
C PHE A 83 -5.20 -3.61 -6.16
N GLN A 84 -5.58 -2.87 -7.21
CA GLN A 84 -4.92 -2.98 -8.52
C GLN A 84 -3.45 -2.56 -8.45
N LEU A 85 -3.14 -1.49 -7.72
CA LEU A 85 -1.76 -1.10 -7.42
C LEU A 85 -1.09 -2.08 -6.46
N TYR A 86 -1.84 -2.83 -5.67
CA TYR A 86 -1.31 -3.76 -4.67
C TYR A 86 -0.74 -5.07 -5.26
N SER A 87 -0.96 -5.35 -6.54
CA SER A 87 -0.13 -6.32 -7.30
C SER A 87 1.38 -6.00 -7.19
N LEU A 88 1.74 -4.78 -6.77
CA LEU A 88 3.10 -4.36 -6.44
C LEU A 88 3.64 -4.88 -5.09
N TYR A 89 2.82 -5.50 -4.22
CA TYR A 89 3.27 -6.20 -2.99
C TYR A 89 4.17 -7.39 -3.32
N VAL A 90 3.88 -8.09 -4.42
CA VAL A 90 4.74 -9.14 -5.00
C VAL A 90 6.17 -8.63 -5.19
N ASN A 91 6.36 -7.32 -5.39
CA ASN A 91 7.70 -6.76 -5.56
C ASN A 91 8.51 -6.67 -4.28
N ILE A 92 7.90 -6.65 -3.08
CA ILE A 92 8.66 -6.66 -1.83
C ILE A 92 9.34 -8.02 -1.68
N GLU A 93 8.59 -9.09 -1.88
CA GLU A 93 9.12 -10.46 -1.85
C GLU A 93 10.15 -10.68 -2.95
N GLN A 94 9.89 -10.18 -4.16
CA GLN A 94 10.88 -10.26 -5.23
C GLN A 94 12.15 -9.44 -4.90
N ILE A 95 12.03 -8.23 -4.34
CA ILE A 95 13.18 -7.42 -3.90
C ILE A 95 13.96 -8.17 -2.82
N LEU A 96 13.27 -8.72 -1.80
CA LEU A 96 13.88 -9.51 -0.72
C LEU A 96 14.58 -10.76 -1.26
N SER A 97 13.96 -11.46 -2.22
CA SER A 97 14.51 -12.67 -2.84
C SER A 97 15.80 -12.44 -3.63
N ILE A 98 16.11 -11.18 -3.97
CA ILE A 98 17.33 -10.81 -4.71
C ILE A 98 18.53 -10.63 -3.80
N TYR A 99 18.36 -10.41 -2.50
CA TYR A 99 19.45 -10.33 -1.52
C TYR A 99 20.08 -11.72 -1.25
N LYS A 100 20.36 -12.49 -2.31
CA LYS A 100 21.01 -13.79 -2.23
C LYS A 100 22.53 -13.59 -2.26
N PRO A 101 23.25 -14.10 -1.24
CA PRO A 101 24.68 -14.31 -1.38
C PRO A 101 24.92 -15.47 -2.35
N THR A 102 25.81 -15.28 -3.33
CA THR A 102 26.49 -16.39 -3.99
C THR A 102 27.90 -16.48 -3.43
N ASP A 103 28.55 -17.64 -3.57
CA ASP A 103 29.86 -17.91 -2.96
C ASP A 103 30.97 -16.94 -3.39
N ILE A 104 30.76 -16.18 -4.48
CA ILE A 104 31.77 -15.28 -5.07
C ILE A 104 31.25 -13.83 -5.22
N HIS A 105 29.93 -13.63 -5.41
CA HIS A 105 29.33 -12.31 -5.63
C HIS A 105 28.00 -12.13 -4.90
N ILE A 106 27.73 -10.93 -4.40
CA ILE A 106 26.43 -10.60 -3.81
C ILE A 106 25.66 -9.73 -4.80
N VAL A 107 24.46 -10.17 -5.16
CA VAL A 107 23.58 -9.46 -6.07
C VAL A 107 22.62 -8.62 -5.23
N LEU A 108 22.53 -7.31 -5.52
CA LEU A 108 21.59 -6.42 -4.84
C LEU A 108 20.74 -5.64 -5.85
N PRO A 109 19.51 -5.24 -5.50
CA PRO A 109 18.70 -4.35 -6.31
C PRO A 109 19.44 -3.04 -6.64
N THR A 110 19.24 -2.52 -7.85
CA THR A 110 19.83 -1.22 -8.21
C THR A 110 19.16 -0.07 -7.47
N ARG A 111 19.89 1.04 -7.33
CA ARG A 111 19.35 2.32 -6.85
C ARG A 111 18.10 2.74 -7.62
N ASP A 112 18.08 2.52 -8.94
CA ASP A 112 16.96 2.90 -9.81
C ASP A 112 15.72 2.05 -9.55
N THR A 113 15.90 0.74 -9.35
CA THR A 113 14.83 -0.16 -8.89
C THR A 113 14.23 0.35 -7.57
N LEU A 114 15.06 0.59 -6.56
CA LEU A 114 14.60 1.03 -5.24
C LEU A 114 13.91 2.39 -5.29
N ASN A 115 14.43 3.34 -6.09
CA ASN A 115 13.78 4.64 -6.31
C ASN A 115 12.42 4.50 -7.00
N LYS A 116 12.30 3.63 -8.02
CA LYS A 116 11.03 3.37 -8.69
C LYS A 116 10.02 2.76 -7.73
N TYR A 117 10.45 1.82 -6.89
CA TYR A 117 9.64 1.25 -5.82
C TYR A 117 9.15 2.31 -4.81
N MET A 118 10.05 3.18 -4.32
CA MET A 118 9.67 4.28 -3.42
C MET A 118 8.65 5.25 -4.06
N LYS A 119 8.80 5.58 -5.34
CA LYS A 119 7.82 6.44 -6.07
C LYS A 119 6.44 5.79 -6.12
N ILE A 120 6.38 4.48 -6.32
CA ILE A 120 5.14 3.70 -6.34
C ILE A 120 4.48 3.71 -4.96
N LEU A 121 5.24 3.45 -3.89
CA LEU A 121 4.74 3.52 -2.52
C LEU A 121 4.21 4.91 -2.18
N TYR A 122 4.91 5.97 -2.60
CA TYR A 122 4.46 7.33 -2.38
C TYR A 122 3.12 7.64 -3.06
N ARG A 123 2.91 7.16 -4.29
CA ARG A 123 1.61 7.25 -4.99
C ARG A 123 0.51 6.48 -4.24
N SER A 124 0.84 5.29 -3.76
CA SER A 124 -0.08 4.44 -2.99
C SER A 124 -0.49 5.11 -1.68
N LYS A 125 0.47 5.70 -0.94
CA LYS A 125 0.24 6.51 0.26
C LYS A 125 -0.75 7.64 0.00
N LYS A 126 -0.56 8.42 -1.08
CA LYS A 126 -1.50 9.49 -1.45
C LYS A 126 -2.93 8.98 -1.65
N MET A 127 -3.09 7.80 -2.24
CA MET A 127 -4.41 7.22 -2.43
C MET A 127 -5.01 6.69 -1.11
N MET A 128 -4.19 6.09 -0.25
CA MET A 128 -4.62 5.67 1.10
C MET A 128 -5.11 6.85 1.93
N ILE A 129 -4.43 8.00 1.88
CA ILE A 129 -4.88 9.24 2.53
C ILE A 129 -6.28 9.63 2.03
N LYS A 130 -6.48 9.62 0.70
CA LYS A 130 -7.78 9.95 0.10
C LYS A 130 -8.88 8.98 0.54
N ILE A 131 -8.58 7.68 0.61
CA ILE A 131 -9.50 6.66 1.10
C ILE A 131 -9.87 6.93 2.55
N GLY A 132 -8.88 7.16 3.42
CA GLY A 132 -9.10 7.45 4.84
C GLY A 132 -9.96 8.70 5.08
N ILE A 133 -9.80 9.76 4.27
CA ILE A 133 -10.64 10.96 4.34
C ILE A 133 -12.09 10.64 3.95
N ILE A 134 -12.28 9.93 2.84
CA ILE A 134 -13.64 9.66 2.31
C ILE A 134 -14.38 8.66 3.19
N SER A 135 -13.70 7.64 3.74
CA SER A 135 -14.32 6.70 4.67
C SER A 135 -14.79 7.41 5.95
N LYS A 136 -13.98 8.34 6.50
CA LYS A 136 -14.39 9.17 7.64
C LYS A 136 -15.58 10.08 7.30
N LYS A 137 -15.60 10.69 6.10
CA LYS A 137 -16.75 11.48 5.63
C LYS A 137 -18.02 10.64 5.52
N CYS A 138 -17.92 9.41 5.02
CA CYS A 138 -19.05 8.48 4.93
C CYS A 138 -19.68 8.24 6.30
N VAL A 139 -18.86 8.02 7.34
CA VAL A 139 -19.35 7.91 8.73
C VAL A 139 -20.10 9.17 9.16
N GLY A 140 -19.55 10.34 8.89
CA GLY A 140 -20.20 11.62 9.21
C GLY A 140 -21.56 11.78 8.55
N HIS A 141 -21.67 11.49 7.25
CA HIS A 141 -22.95 11.57 6.53
C HIS A 141 -23.97 10.56 7.05
N LEU A 142 -23.57 9.30 7.21
CA LEU A 142 -24.47 8.25 7.69
C LEU A 142 -24.96 8.52 9.11
N ARG A 143 -24.15 9.13 9.98
CA ARG A 143 -24.56 9.52 11.33
C ARG A 143 -25.71 10.53 11.31
N LEU A 144 -25.68 11.49 10.38
CA LEU A 144 -26.76 12.46 10.18
C LEU A 144 -28.01 11.78 9.59
N GLU A 145 -27.81 10.84 8.66
CA GLU A 145 -28.87 10.07 8.00
C GLU A 145 -29.52 9.00 8.92
N CYS A 146 -28.86 8.57 10.00
CA CYS A 146 -29.38 7.61 10.99
C CYS A 146 -30.63 8.09 11.76
N SER A 147 -30.95 9.39 11.69
CA SER A 147 -32.19 9.95 12.23
C SER A 147 -33.45 9.45 11.48
N ARG A 148 -33.29 8.83 10.30
CA ARG A 148 -34.38 8.24 9.51
C ARG A 148 -34.44 6.73 9.78
N THR A 149 -35.51 6.29 10.44
CA THR A 149 -35.69 4.96 11.07
C THR A 149 -35.56 3.75 10.13
N ASN A 150 -35.83 3.89 8.84
CA ASN A 150 -36.01 2.74 7.95
C ASN A 150 -34.73 1.94 7.60
N PHE A 151 -33.52 2.44 7.92
CA PHE A 151 -32.26 1.77 7.53
C PHE A 151 -31.14 1.83 8.58
N ILE A 152 -31.49 2.05 9.85
CA ILE A 152 -30.52 2.32 10.91
C ILE A 152 -29.46 1.21 11.06
N HIS A 153 -29.88 -0.06 10.93
CA HIS A 153 -28.96 -1.21 11.00
C HIS A 153 -27.92 -1.20 9.88
N TYR A 154 -28.33 -0.89 8.64
CA TYR A 154 -27.40 -0.79 7.52
C TYR A 154 -26.43 0.37 7.70
N ASN A 155 -26.90 1.49 8.25
CA ASN A 155 -26.02 2.63 8.52
C ASN A 155 -24.98 2.28 9.57
N ILE A 156 -25.37 1.63 10.67
CA ILE A 156 -24.44 1.17 11.70
C ILE A 156 -23.38 0.25 11.10
N VAL A 157 -23.78 -0.71 10.26
CA VAL A 157 -22.85 -1.63 9.60
C VAL A 157 -21.90 -0.87 8.66
N ILE A 158 -22.41 -0.02 7.77
CA ILE A 158 -21.58 0.74 6.82
C ILE A 158 -20.63 1.69 7.58
N MET A 159 -21.11 2.34 8.64
CA MET A 159 -20.28 3.20 9.51
C MET A 159 -19.16 2.39 10.17
N ALA A 160 -19.47 1.21 10.72
CA ALA A 160 -18.46 0.34 11.33
C ALA A 160 -17.38 -0.08 10.32
N LEU A 161 -17.79 -0.50 9.11
CA LEU A 161 -16.89 -0.86 8.02
C LEU A 161 -15.99 0.33 7.62
N CYS A 162 -16.57 1.50 7.41
CA CYS A 162 -15.84 2.72 7.04
C CYS A 162 -14.89 3.19 8.14
N SER A 163 -15.26 3.04 9.42
CA SER A 163 -14.38 3.33 10.56
C SER A 163 -13.19 2.38 10.59
N ARG A 164 -13.40 1.06 10.44
CA ARG A 164 -12.28 0.09 10.37
C ARG A 164 -11.35 0.39 9.20
N ILE A 165 -11.90 0.67 8.02
CA ILE A 165 -11.11 1.11 6.85
C ILE A 165 -10.30 2.37 7.19
N HIS A 166 -10.89 3.36 7.85
CA HIS A 166 -10.20 4.59 8.24
C HIS A 166 -8.97 4.31 9.11
N TYR A 167 -9.13 3.51 10.17
CA TYR A 167 -8.03 3.19 11.09
C TYR A 167 -6.96 2.31 10.45
N ILE A 168 -7.35 1.33 9.62
CA ILE A 168 -6.39 0.54 8.83
C ILE A 168 -5.57 1.45 7.91
N MET A 169 -6.22 2.41 7.23
CA MET A 169 -5.52 3.37 6.38
C MET A 169 -4.53 4.22 7.17
N LEU A 170 -4.91 4.74 8.34
CA LEU A 170 -4.01 5.54 9.19
C LEU A 170 -2.75 4.76 9.58
N ALA A 171 -2.91 3.52 10.03
CA ALA A 171 -1.78 2.66 10.41
C ALA A 171 -0.85 2.39 9.21
N LEU A 172 -1.41 2.06 8.04
CA LEU A 172 -0.62 1.82 6.83
C LEU A 172 0.10 3.09 6.33
N ILE A 173 -0.55 4.24 6.41
CA ILE A 173 0.04 5.53 6.01
C ILE A 173 1.26 5.84 6.88
N GLN A 174 1.16 5.66 8.20
CA GLN A 174 2.26 5.87 9.14
C GLN A 174 3.43 4.91 8.87
N ALA A 175 3.13 3.61 8.68
CA ALA A 175 4.16 2.62 8.36
C ALA A 175 4.91 2.94 7.06
N ILE A 176 4.17 3.30 6.00
CA ILE A 176 4.77 3.67 4.70
C ILE A 176 5.57 4.97 4.81
N GLU A 177 5.10 5.95 5.58
CA GLU A 177 5.82 7.20 5.81
C GLU A 177 7.18 6.97 6.47
N GLN A 178 7.18 6.20 7.57
CA GLN A 178 8.40 5.86 8.28
C GLN A 178 9.37 5.09 7.38
N PHE A 179 8.85 4.13 6.61
CA PHE A 179 9.65 3.39 5.63
C PHE A 179 10.27 4.31 4.58
N LEU A 180 9.50 5.22 3.98
CA LEU A 180 9.99 6.13 2.94
C LEU A 180 11.08 7.07 3.47
N ILE A 181 10.93 7.57 4.71
CA ILE A 181 11.94 8.42 5.35
C ILE A 181 13.26 7.66 5.54
N ASN A 182 13.17 6.44 6.08
CA ASN A 182 14.35 5.61 6.36
C ASN A 182 15.05 5.16 5.07
N MET A 183 14.28 4.71 4.09
CA MET A 183 14.82 4.21 2.82
C MET A 183 15.46 5.29 1.97
N LYS A 184 14.95 6.53 1.98
CA LYS A 184 15.51 7.63 1.18
C LYS A 184 16.99 7.90 1.51
N LYS A 185 17.40 7.68 2.75
CA LYS A 185 18.81 7.82 3.18
C LYS A 185 19.66 6.67 2.65
N ILE A 186 19.17 5.44 2.80
CA ILE A 186 19.87 4.20 2.46
C ILE A 186 20.02 4.02 0.95
N VAL A 187 18.99 4.29 0.15
CA VAL A 187 19.01 4.05 -1.30
C VAL A 187 20.15 4.77 -2.02
N LYS A 188 20.65 5.89 -1.46
CA LYS A 188 21.78 6.63 -2.04
C LYS A 188 23.10 5.84 -2.04
N THR A 189 23.27 4.83 -1.20
CA THR A 189 24.51 4.04 -1.11
C THR A 189 24.57 2.90 -2.12
N PHE A 190 23.43 2.47 -2.67
CA PHE A 190 23.35 1.42 -3.68
C PHE A 190 23.87 1.92 -5.04
N LYS A 191 24.50 1.05 -5.84
CA LYS A 191 24.94 1.33 -7.22
C LYS A 191 23.75 1.69 -8.12
N LYS A 192 23.98 2.67 -9.01
CA LYS A 192 23.10 2.94 -10.15
C LYS A 192 23.38 1.94 -11.26
N LYS A 193 22.40 1.70 -12.13
CA LYS A 193 22.67 0.97 -13.37
C LYS A 193 23.58 1.82 -14.25
N VAL A 194 24.77 1.32 -14.58
CA VAL A 194 25.61 1.92 -15.60
C VAL A 194 24.99 1.55 -16.94
N ASN A 195 24.32 2.49 -17.58
CA ASN A 195 23.99 2.33 -19.00
C ASN A 195 25.30 2.45 -19.77
N LYS A 196 25.93 1.32 -20.11
CA LYS A 196 26.89 1.31 -21.20
C LYS A 196 26.10 1.69 -22.46
N LYS A 197 26.23 2.96 -22.87
CA LYS A 197 25.99 3.34 -24.27
C LYS A 197 27.10 2.66 -25.05
N ASN A 198 26.80 1.54 -25.70
CA ASN A 198 27.54 1.11 -26.87
C ASN A 198 26.94 1.86 -28.06
#